data_AF-A0A5B0E0C5-F1
#
_entry.id   AF-A0A5B0E0C5-F1
#
_cell.length_a   1.000
_cell.length_b   1.000
_cell.length_c   1.000
_cell.angle_alpha   90.00
_cell.angle_beta   90.00
_cell.angle_gamma   90.00
#
_symmetry.space_group_name_H-M   'P 1'
#
loop_
_entity.id
_entity.type
_entity.pdbx_description
1 polymer ?
#
loop_
_entity_poly.entity_id
_entity_poly.type
_entity_poly.pdbx_seq_one_letter_code
_entity_poly.pdbx_strand_id
1 'polypeptide(L)'
;MRVLIGGEHNGVVRDAFIARGHYAVSCDFSPSKVGGPHHQGDWSDIEGDGWDLAIFHRTCTFLANSGAKHLYLNMSKNGGLNEDRWLEMGRHAWAFWHHMQNCPVRFAAWENPVMLGYAQLMIGKPDQIVQPWWFGHDENGPDNVKKATAWRLKGGLPKLGPTGTLDGSTARDEVHQMAPTADPEERRMARSKFTPGHAEAIAEQWGDWVRMCKEAELLERNVA
;
A
#
# COMPACT_ATOMS: atom_id res chain seq x y z
N MET A 1 16.62 -7.65 8.58
CA MET A 1 16.30 -7.92 7.16
C MET A 1 16.37 -6.63 6.37
N ARG A 2 16.44 -6.72 5.04
CA ARG A 2 16.41 -5.58 4.11
C ARG A 2 14.99 -5.39 3.57
N VAL A 3 14.42 -4.20 3.73
CA VAL A 3 13.03 -3.89 3.36
C VAL A 3 12.97 -2.71 2.38
N LEU A 4 12.24 -2.88 1.28
CA LEU A 4 11.92 -1.81 0.33
C LEU A 4 10.48 -1.35 0.51
N ILE A 5 10.26 -0.03 0.59
CA ILE A 5 8.92 0.57 0.61
C ILE A 5 8.78 1.48 -0.61
N GLY A 6 8.25 0.94 -1.71
CA GLY A 6 8.01 1.67 -2.96
C GLY A 6 6.72 2.50 -2.92
N GLY A 7 6.77 3.71 -3.47
CA GLY A 7 5.66 4.68 -3.47
C GLY A 7 5.46 5.40 -2.13
N GLU A 8 6.50 5.46 -1.28
CA GLU A 8 6.43 6.13 0.02
C GLU A 8 7.42 7.30 0.12
N HIS A 9 6.91 8.51 0.32
CA HIS A 9 7.70 9.70 0.66
C HIS A 9 7.52 10.15 2.13
N ASN A 10 6.50 9.67 2.86
CA ASN A 10 6.24 10.08 4.25
C ASN A 10 7.07 9.31 5.29
N GLY A 11 7.67 8.17 4.91
CA GLY A 11 8.56 7.37 5.76
C GLY A 11 7.87 6.57 6.88
N VAL A 12 6.54 6.55 6.97
CA VAL A 12 5.82 5.95 8.12
C VAL A 12 6.07 4.44 8.21
N VAL A 13 5.96 3.71 7.10
CA VAL A 13 6.20 2.27 7.05
C VAL A 13 7.69 1.99 7.16
N ARG A 14 8.53 2.73 6.42
CA ARG A 14 10.00 2.60 6.55
C ARG A 14 10.46 2.75 8.00
N ASP A 15 10.01 3.79 8.69
CA ASP A 15 10.45 4.12 10.04
C ASP A 15 9.95 3.08 11.05
N ALA A 16 8.75 2.51 10.85
CA ALA A 16 8.28 1.37 11.63
C ALA A 16 9.20 0.14 11.50
N PHE A 17 9.70 -0.17 10.30
CA PHE A 17 10.71 -1.23 10.13
C PHE A 17 12.06 -0.87 10.76
N ILE A 18 12.52 0.38 10.63
CA ILE A 18 13.78 0.86 11.25
C ILE A 18 13.70 0.76 12.78
N ALA A 19 12.58 1.15 13.38
CA ALA A 19 12.36 1.07 14.82
C ALA A 19 12.48 -0.37 15.36
N ARG A 20 12.23 -1.38 14.52
CA ARG A 20 12.40 -2.81 14.84
C ARG A 20 13.79 -3.35 14.50
N GLY A 21 14.76 -2.48 14.16
CA GLY A 21 16.13 -2.86 13.86
C GLY A 21 16.33 -3.44 12.46
N HIS A 22 15.41 -3.19 11.52
CA HIS A 22 15.57 -3.60 10.13
C HIS A 22 16.24 -2.51 9.29
N TYR A 23 16.94 -2.92 8.24
CA TYR A 23 17.43 -1.99 7.22
C TYR A 23 16.28 -1.73 6.24
N ALA A 24 15.70 -0.53 6.26
CA ALA A 24 14.56 -0.19 5.41
C ALA A 24 14.84 1.09 4.60
N VAL A 25 14.43 1.07 3.33
CA VAL A 25 14.57 2.19 2.40
C VAL A 25 13.20 2.47 1.79
N SER A 26 12.76 3.73 1.85
CA SER A 26 11.59 4.19 1.11
C SER A 26 12.00 4.65 -0.30
N CYS A 27 11.07 4.58 -1.25
CA CYS A 27 11.30 4.95 -2.64
C CYS A 27 10.09 5.71 -3.19
N ASP A 28 10.29 6.90 -3.75
CA ASP A 28 9.23 7.72 -4.36
C ASP A 28 9.89 8.67 -5.37
N PHE A 29 9.15 9.15 -6.38
CA PHE A 29 9.65 10.21 -7.26
C PHE A 29 9.83 11.54 -6.53
N SER A 30 9.03 11.75 -5.48
CA SER A 30 9.07 12.90 -4.61
C SER A 30 10.19 12.73 -3.57
N PRO A 31 10.86 13.82 -3.16
CA PRO A 31 11.80 13.74 -2.05
C PRO A 31 11.08 13.31 -0.76
N SER A 32 11.79 12.61 0.12
CA SER A 32 11.24 12.25 1.42
C SER A 32 10.88 13.50 2.23
N LYS A 33 9.70 13.47 2.88
CA LYS A 33 9.24 14.57 3.76
C LYS A 33 9.89 14.55 5.14
N VAL A 34 10.59 13.47 5.46
CA VAL A 34 11.28 13.25 6.73
C VAL A 34 12.70 12.76 6.46
N GLY A 35 13.59 12.85 7.45
CA GLY A 35 14.92 12.26 7.33
C GLY A 35 14.89 10.74 7.24
N GLY A 36 15.99 10.13 6.80
CA GLY A 36 16.17 8.67 6.76
C GLY A 36 16.54 8.12 5.39
N PRO A 37 16.81 6.80 5.28
CA PRO A 37 17.15 6.17 4.00
C PRO A 37 16.01 6.32 2.99
N HIS A 38 16.34 6.88 1.82
CA HIS A 38 15.37 7.13 0.77
C HIS A 38 16.03 7.10 -0.60
N HIS A 39 15.40 6.42 -1.55
CA HIS A 39 15.75 6.48 -2.96
C HIS A 39 14.73 7.36 -3.69
N GLN A 40 15.19 8.48 -4.25
CA GLN A 40 14.31 9.32 -5.06
C GLN A 40 14.35 8.85 -6.52
N GLY A 41 13.32 8.15 -6.96
CA GLY A 41 13.31 7.49 -8.27
C GLY A 41 12.19 6.46 -8.43
N ASP A 42 12.29 5.66 -9.48
CA ASP A 42 11.37 4.54 -9.71
C ASP A 42 11.86 3.33 -8.90
N TRP A 43 10.96 2.63 -8.20
CA TRP A 43 11.37 1.46 -7.42
C TRP A 43 11.95 0.34 -8.30
N SER A 44 11.65 0.31 -9.59
CA SER A 44 12.22 -0.65 -10.54
C SER A 44 13.74 -0.50 -10.68
N ASP A 45 14.29 0.67 -10.36
CA ASP A 45 15.73 0.92 -10.37
C ASP A 45 16.47 0.13 -9.27
N ILE A 46 15.78 -0.21 -8.17
CA ILE A 46 16.39 -0.81 -6.97
C ILE A 46 15.71 -2.10 -6.50
N GLU A 47 14.55 -2.50 -7.01
CA GLU A 47 13.82 -3.68 -6.51
C GLU A 47 14.59 -5.00 -6.70
N GLY A 48 15.58 -5.02 -7.60
CA GLY A 48 16.49 -6.14 -7.84
C GLY A 48 17.64 -6.28 -6.82
N ASP A 49 17.79 -5.35 -5.88
CA ASP A 49 19.00 -5.24 -5.04
C ASP A 49 19.09 -6.26 -3.90
N GLY A 50 18.32 -7.35 -3.95
CA GLY A 50 18.34 -8.42 -2.94
C GLY A 50 17.59 -8.06 -1.66
N TRP A 51 16.38 -7.51 -1.79
CA TRP A 51 15.47 -7.24 -0.67
C TRP A 51 14.87 -8.53 -0.11
N ASP A 52 14.66 -8.56 1.21
CA ASP A 52 13.96 -9.65 1.88
C ASP A 52 12.44 -9.46 1.81
N LEU A 53 11.98 -8.22 1.90
CA LEU A 53 10.57 -7.83 1.84
C LEU A 53 10.43 -6.55 1.01
N ALA A 54 9.42 -6.48 0.15
CA ALA A 54 9.05 -5.26 -0.55
C ALA A 54 7.56 -4.93 -0.38
N ILE A 55 7.25 -3.67 -0.09
CA ILE A 55 5.89 -3.15 0.05
C ILE A 55 5.71 -2.03 -0.97
N PHE A 56 4.69 -2.12 -1.81
CA PHE A 56 4.46 -1.18 -2.90
C PHE A 56 3.13 -0.45 -2.73
N HIS A 57 3.20 0.85 -2.46
CA HIS A 57 2.08 1.79 -2.48
C HIS A 57 1.87 2.32 -3.90
N ARG A 58 0.95 1.71 -4.65
CA ARG A 58 0.75 2.05 -6.06
C ARG A 58 -0.20 3.24 -6.23
N THR A 59 0.06 4.07 -7.24
CA THR A 59 -0.85 5.15 -7.63
C THR A 59 -2.24 4.59 -7.95
N CYS A 60 -3.27 5.15 -7.31
CA CYS A 60 -4.64 4.63 -7.38
C CYS A 60 -5.58 5.46 -8.25
N THR A 61 -5.09 6.55 -8.87
CA THR A 61 -5.88 7.56 -9.59
C THR A 61 -6.88 6.95 -10.56
N PHE A 62 -6.46 5.99 -11.37
CA PHE A 62 -7.31 5.33 -12.39
C PHE A 62 -7.95 4.03 -11.92
N LEU A 63 -7.52 3.49 -10.78
CA LEU A 63 -7.90 2.16 -10.31
C LEU A 63 -8.93 2.20 -9.16
N ALA A 64 -8.99 3.28 -8.39
CA ALA A 64 -9.83 3.38 -7.20
C ALA A 64 -11.33 3.40 -7.52
N ASN A 65 -12.13 2.64 -6.78
CA ASN A 65 -13.58 2.59 -6.93
C ASN A 65 -14.26 3.94 -6.62
N SER A 66 -13.68 4.74 -5.73
CA SER A 66 -14.12 6.12 -5.46
C SER A 66 -14.07 7.02 -6.69
N GLY A 67 -13.29 6.65 -7.72
CA GLY A 67 -13.21 7.32 -9.01
C GLY A 67 -14.18 6.80 -10.07
N ALA A 68 -15.10 5.89 -9.76
CA ALA A 68 -15.95 5.20 -10.75
C ALA A 68 -16.75 6.14 -11.67
N LYS A 69 -17.20 7.28 -11.15
CA LYS A 69 -17.92 8.29 -11.95
C LYS A 69 -17.11 8.81 -13.14
N HIS A 70 -15.79 8.82 -13.05
CA HIS A 70 -14.92 9.32 -14.12
C HIS A 70 -14.87 8.39 -15.35
N LEU A 71 -15.34 7.14 -15.23
CA LEU A 71 -15.49 6.22 -16.37
C LEU A 71 -16.52 6.69 -17.41
N TYR A 72 -17.23 7.77 -17.12
CA TYR A 72 -18.27 8.34 -17.97
C TYR A 72 -18.01 9.82 -18.24
N LEU A 73 -18.38 10.29 -19.43
CA LEU A 73 -18.30 11.71 -19.78
C LEU A 73 -19.24 12.51 -18.86
N ASN A 74 -18.81 13.73 -18.50
CA ASN A 74 -19.52 14.60 -17.55
C ASN A 74 -19.81 13.92 -16.19
N MET A 75 -19.05 12.88 -15.84
CA MET A 75 -19.22 12.09 -14.61
C MET A 75 -20.61 11.46 -14.45
N SER A 76 -21.32 11.20 -15.56
CA SER A 76 -22.68 10.67 -15.56
C SER A 76 -22.83 9.58 -16.60
N LYS A 77 -23.52 8.48 -16.27
CA LYS A 77 -23.81 7.39 -17.21
C LYS A 77 -24.53 7.88 -18.48
N ASN A 78 -25.32 8.94 -18.36
CA ASN A 78 -26.03 9.54 -19.49
C ASN A 78 -25.09 10.25 -20.49
N GLY A 79 -23.87 10.60 -20.06
CA GLY A 79 -22.84 11.17 -20.93
C GLY A 79 -22.17 10.14 -21.83
N GLY A 80 -22.40 8.84 -21.63
CA GLY A 80 -21.66 7.78 -22.31
C GLY A 80 -20.30 7.50 -21.66
N LEU A 81 -19.55 6.55 -22.23
CA LEU A 81 -18.25 6.15 -21.70
C LEU A 81 -17.19 7.22 -21.97
N ASN A 82 -16.31 7.45 -20.98
CA ASN A 82 -15.09 8.21 -21.18
C ASN A 82 -13.98 7.24 -21.62
N GLU A 83 -13.80 7.08 -22.93
CA GLU A 83 -12.88 6.09 -23.52
C GLU A 83 -11.43 6.27 -23.05
N ASP A 84 -10.94 7.50 -22.98
CA ASP A 84 -9.60 7.81 -22.47
C ASP A 84 -9.43 7.32 -21.03
N ARG A 85 -10.44 7.54 -20.18
CA ARG A 85 -10.40 7.08 -18.80
C ARG A 85 -10.37 5.54 -18.73
N TRP A 86 -11.11 4.87 -19.60
CA TRP A 86 -11.11 3.42 -19.69
C TRP A 86 -9.75 2.87 -20.15
N LEU A 87 -9.13 3.51 -21.14
CA LEU A 87 -7.81 3.16 -21.64
C LEU A 87 -6.76 3.29 -20.53
N GLU A 88 -6.76 4.40 -19.79
CA GLU A 88 -5.84 4.61 -18.67
C GLU A 88 -6.07 3.61 -17.53
N MET A 89 -7.32 3.31 -17.18
CA MET A 89 -7.61 2.24 -16.22
C MET A 89 -7.03 0.89 -16.69
N GLY A 90 -7.18 0.55 -17.97
CA GLY A 90 -6.60 -0.63 -18.59
C GLY A 90 -5.07 -0.68 -18.49
N ARG A 91 -4.39 0.40 -18.87
CA ARG A 91 -2.93 0.53 -18.80
C ARG A 91 -2.40 0.36 -17.38
N HIS A 92 -3.01 1.07 -16.42
CA HIS A 92 -2.60 0.99 -15.02
C HIS A 92 -2.89 -0.38 -14.40
N ALA A 93 -3.99 -1.03 -14.78
CA ALA A 93 -4.32 -2.37 -14.30
C ALA A 93 -3.37 -3.42 -14.86
N TRP A 94 -3.03 -3.33 -16.16
CA TRP A 94 -2.03 -4.19 -16.77
C TRP A 94 -0.65 -3.99 -16.12
N ALA A 95 -0.21 -2.75 -15.91
CA ALA A 95 1.08 -2.46 -15.30
C ALA A 95 1.17 -3.00 -13.85
N PHE A 96 0.09 -2.92 -13.07
CA PHE A 96 0.03 -3.52 -11.75
C PHE A 96 0.13 -5.05 -11.85
N TRP A 97 -0.75 -5.69 -12.63
CA TRP A 97 -0.70 -7.14 -12.81
C TRP A 97 0.68 -7.61 -13.27
N HIS A 98 1.26 -6.94 -14.27
CA HIS A 98 2.57 -7.25 -14.82
C HIS A 98 3.68 -7.17 -13.77
N HIS A 99 3.68 -6.12 -12.94
CA HIS A 99 4.64 -6.02 -11.85
C HIS A 99 4.48 -7.13 -10.81
N MET A 100 3.25 -7.50 -10.44
CA MET A 100 3.04 -8.62 -9.52
C MET A 100 3.62 -9.93 -10.06
N GLN A 101 3.48 -10.18 -11.36
CA GLN A 101 4.02 -11.40 -11.98
C GLN A 101 5.55 -11.40 -12.03
N ASN A 102 6.16 -10.22 -12.21
CA ASN A 102 7.60 -10.12 -12.50
C ASN A 102 8.44 -9.57 -11.34
N CYS A 103 7.82 -9.18 -10.22
CA CYS A 103 8.55 -8.62 -9.08
C CYS A 103 9.61 -9.64 -8.59
N PRO A 104 10.90 -9.24 -8.51
CA PRO A 104 11.98 -10.18 -8.16
C PRO A 104 11.98 -10.53 -6.67
N VAL A 105 11.34 -9.73 -5.84
CA VAL A 105 11.30 -9.93 -4.39
C VAL A 105 10.33 -11.06 -4.05
N ARG A 106 10.81 -12.04 -3.29
CA ARG A 106 10.04 -13.24 -2.92
C ARG A 106 8.85 -12.90 -2.05
N PHE A 107 9.06 -12.14 -0.98
CA PHE A 107 7.99 -11.67 -0.09
C PHE A 107 7.65 -10.25 -0.49
N ALA A 108 6.44 -10.06 -1.00
CA ALA A 108 6.02 -8.75 -1.48
C ALA A 108 4.55 -8.49 -1.21
N ALA A 109 4.21 -7.24 -0.92
CA ALA A 109 2.85 -6.78 -0.72
C ALA A 109 2.56 -5.55 -1.59
N TRP A 110 1.37 -5.49 -2.17
CA TRP A 110 0.89 -4.33 -2.92
C TRP A 110 -0.34 -3.74 -2.27
N GLU A 111 -0.26 -2.44 -2.00
CA GLU A 111 -1.32 -1.65 -1.41
C GLU A 111 -2.10 -0.89 -2.46
N ASN A 112 -3.42 -0.94 -2.38
CA ASN A 112 -4.28 0.04 -3.02
C ASN A 112 -5.59 0.25 -2.23
N PRO A 113 -6.32 1.35 -2.47
CA PRO A 113 -7.70 1.44 -2.01
C PRO A 113 -8.56 0.37 -2.70
N VAL A 114 -9.80 0.20 -2.23
CA VAL A 114 -10.79 -0.64 -2.93
C VAL A 114 -10.89 -0.21 -4.39
N MET A 115 -10.50 -1.12 -5.30
CA MET A 115 -10.40 -0.84 -6.74
C MET A 115 -11.72 -1.09 -7.47
N LEU A 116 -11.87 -0.44 -8.63
CA LEU A 116 -12.93 -0.69 -9.59
C LEU A 116 -13.01 -2.19 -9.92
N GLY A 117 -14.23 -2.72 -10.05
CA GLY A 117 -14.45 -4.11 -10.44
C GLY A 117 -13.75 -4.48 -11.76
N TYR A 118 -13.75 -3.57 -12.73
CA TYR A 118 -13.08 -3.75 -14.03
C TYR A 118 -11.56 -3.89 -13.89
N ALA A 119 -10.92 -3.10 -13.02
CA ALA A 119 -9.49 -3.25 -12.75
C ALA A 119 -9.20 -4.59 -12.06
N GLN A 120 -10.07 -5.03 -11.13
CA GLN A 120 -9.91 -6.31 -10.45
C GLN A 120 -10.06 -7.52 -11.39
N LEU A 121 -10.79 -7.41 -12.52
CA LEU A 121 -10.84 -8.48 -13.51
C LEU A 121 -9.47 -8.76 -14.15
N MET A 122 -8.62 -7.74 -14.28
CA MET A 122 -7.26 -7.88 -14.81
C MET A 122 -6.25 -8.23 -13.72
N ILE A 123 -6.31 -7.56 -12.57
CA ILE A 123 -5.29 -7.67 -11.51
C ILE A 123 -5.55 -8.89 -10.60
N GLY A 124 -6.81 -9.32 -10.47
CA GLY A 124 -7.27 -10.23 -9.42
C GLY A 124 -7.83 -9.48 -8.21
N LYS A 125 -8.54 -10.19 -7.32
CA LYS A 125 -9.07 -9.64 -6.05
C LYS A 125 -7.94 -9.49 -5.02
N PRO A 126 -8.05 -8.56 -4.06
CA PRO A 126 -7.09 -8.49 -2.95
C PRO A 126 -7.23 -9.72 -2.05
N ASP A 127 -6.13 -10.16 -1.44
CA ASP A 127 -6.11 -11.24 -0.45
C ASP A 127 -6.78 -10.81 0.86
N GLN A 128 -6.68 -9.52 1.18
CA GLN A 128 -7.27 -8.93 2.37
C GLN A 128 -7.62 -7.47 2.17
N ILE A 129 -8.66 -7.01 2.87
CA ILE A 129 -8.96 -5.60 3.06
C ILE A 129 -9.00 -5.34 4.57
N VAL A 130 -8.24 -4.36 5.04
CA VAL A 130 -8.19 -3.94 6.44
C VAL A 130 -8.59 -2.47 6.57
N GLN A 131 -8.80 -2.02 7.80
CA GLN A 131 -9.04 -0.61 8.13
C GLN A 131 -8.00 -0.13 9.13
N PRO A 132 -7.57 1.15 9.10
CA PRO A 132 -6.64 1.69 10.08
C PRO A 132 -7.04 1.47 11.53
N TRP A 133 -8.33 1.57 11.84
CA TRP A 133 -8.82 1.39 13.21
C TRP A 133 -8.60 -0.03 13.75
N TRP A 134 -8.33 -1.05 12.90
CA TRP A 134 -7.89 -2.38 13.34
C TRP A 134 -6.60 -2.34 14.17
N PHE A 135 -5.82 -1.27 14.03
CA PHE A 135 -4.50 -1.10 14.62
C PHE A 135 -4.45 0.12 15.56
N GLY A 136 -5.60 0.75 15.81
CA GLY A 136 -5.72 1.90 16.70
C GLY A 136 -6.09 1.49 18.12
N HIS A 137 -5.60 2.25 19.10
CA HIS A 137 -5.92 2.10 20.53
C HIS A 137 -6.63 3.32 21.12
N ASP A 138 -6.43 4.49 20.50
CA ASP A 138 -7.00 5.76 20.93
C ASP A 138 -8.09 6.20 19.94
N GLU A 139 -9.31 6.42 20.44
CA GLU A 139 -10.44 6.90 19.64
C GLU A 139 -10.18 8.26 18.99
N ASN A 140 -9.36 9.10 19.64
CA ASN A 140 -8.96 10.40 19.11
C ASN A 140 -7.66 10.33 18.29
N GLY A 141 -7.06 9.15 18.20
CA GLY A 141 -5.81 8.91 17.52
C GLY A 141 -5.91 8.95 15.98
N PRO A 142 -4.76 8.93 15.30
CA PRO A 142 -4.68 8.99 13.83
C PRO A 142 -5.17 7.71 13.14
N ASP A 143 -5.18 6.58 13.83
CA ASP A 143 -5.63 5.30 13.28
C ASP A 143 -7.16 5.13 13.32
N ASN A 144 -7.92 5.93 14.09
CA ASN A 144 -9.38 5.79 14.18
C ASN A 144 -10.12 6.43 12.98
N VAL A 145 -9.81 5.96 11.78
CA VAL A 145 -10.32 6.48 10.51
C VAL A 145 -10.76 5.36 9.57
N LYS A 146 -11.77 5.65 8.74
CA LYS A 146 -12.26 4.76 7.67
C LYS A 146 -11.45 5.02 6.40
N LYS A 147 -10.49 4.15 6.12
CA LYS A 147 -9.65 4.17 4.92
C LYS A 147 -9.29 2.73 4.54
N ALA A 148 -10.25 2.07 3.89
CA ALA A 148 -10.10 0.67 3.50
C ALA A 148 -8.84 0.48 2.66
N THR A 149 -7.92 -0.34 3.17
CA THR A 149 -6.63 -0.63 2.55
C THR A 149 -6.64 -2.07 2.08
N ALA A 150 -6.49 -2.28 0.77
CA ALA A 150 -6.55 -3.58 0.14
C ALA A 150 -5.14 -4.08 -0.17
N TRP A 151 -4.83 -5.29 0.29
CA TRP A 151 -3.52 -5.91 0.16
C TRP A 151 -3.56 -7.09 -0.80
N ARG A 152 -2.57 -7.15 -1.70
CA ARG A 152 -2.20 -8.36 -2.44
C ARG A 152 -0.87 -8.86 -1.94
N LEU A 153 -0.77 -10.15 -1.64
CA LEU A 153 0.33 -10.75 -0.89
C LEU A 153 1.02 -11.82 -1.75
N LYS A 154 2.36 -11.83 -1.70
CA LYS A 154 3.21 -12.81 -2.40
C LYS A 154 4.18 -13.46 -1.43
N GLY A 155 4.57 -14.69 -1.74
CA GLY A 155 5.59 -15.43 -0.99
C GLY A 155 5.06 -16.07 0.30
N GLY A 156 3.73 -16.15 0.46
CA GLY A 156 3.11 -16.70 1.66
C GLY A 156 3.09 -15.73 2.84
N LEU A 157 3.19 -14.42 2.60
CA LEU A 157 2.97 -13.41 3.65
C LEU A 157 1.60 -13.63 4.33
N PRO A 158 1.54 -13.60 5.67
CA PRO A 158 0.29 -13.79 6.40
C PRO A 158 -0.62 -12.58 6.21
N LYS A 159 -1.93 -12.83 6.31
CA LYS A 159 -2.92 -11.76 6.46
C LYS A 159 -2.68 -11.02 7.78
N LEU A 160 -2.82 -9.70 7.77
CA LEU A 160 -2.67 -8.86 8.95
C LEU A 160 -3.82 -9.13 9.94
N GLY A 161 -3.49 -9.49 11.18
CA GLY A 161 -4.43 -9.50 12.28
C GLY A 161 -4.58 -8.10 12.90
N PRO A 162 -5.75 -7.75 13.48
CA PRO A 162 -5.88 -6.55 14.30
C PRO A 162 -4.87 -6.57 15.46
N THR A 163 -4.24 -5.43 15.73
CA THR A 163 -3.37 -5.22 16.90
C THR A 163 -3.93 -4.17 17.87
N GLY A 164 -4.96 -3.43 17.43
CA GLY A 164 -5.65 -2.41 18.21
C GLY A 164 -6.88 -2.92 18.96
N THR A 165 -7.51 -2.02 19.70
CA THR A 165 -8.70 -2.29 20.52
C THR A 165 -9.99 -1.71 19.94
N LEU A 166 -9.90 -0.85 18.92
CA LEU A 166 -11.05 -0.19 18.30
C LEU A 166 -11.81 -1.13 17.38
N ASP A 167 -13.14 -0.98 17.34
CA ASP A 167 -14.05 -1.80 16.53
C ASP A 167 -14.58 -1.06 15.27
N GLY A 168 -14.17 0.20 15.09
CA GLY A 168 -14.55 1.05 13.98
C GLY A 168 -15.91 1.76 14.12
N SER A 169 -16.62 1.56 15.23
CA SER A 169 -17.90 2.25 15.51
C SER A 169 -17.76 3.76 15.58
N THR A 170 -16.63 4.24 16.14
CA THR A 170 -16.29 5.67 16.27
C THR A 170 -15.39 6.19 15.14
N ALA A 171 -15.03 5.35 14.16
CA ALA A 171 -14.06 5.71 13.13
C ALA A 171 -14.59 6.81 12.19
N ARG A 172 -13.76 7.84 11.99
CA ARG A 172 -14.07 9.02 11.17
C ARG A 172 -13.97 8.72 9.67
N ASP A 173 -14.86 9.27 8.86
CA ASP A 173 -14.83 9.14 7.38
C ASP A 173 -14.15 10.32 6.69
N GLU A 174 -13.26 11.01 7.41
CA GLU A 174 -12.57 12.25 6.99
C GLU A 174 -11.88 12.12 5.62
N VAL A 175 -11.31 10.95 5.30
CA VAL A 175 -10.63 10.72 4.01
C VAL A 175 -11.62 10.72 2.84
N HIS A 176 -12.85 10.25 3.06
CA HIS A 176 -13.91 10.25 2.04
C HIS A 176 -14.54 11.64 1.92
N GLN A 177 -14.81 12.29 3.05
CA GLN A 177 -15.48 13.60 3.12
C GLN A 177 -14.58 14.80 2.83
N MET A 178 -13.25 14.60 2.74
CA MET A 178 -12.31 15.69 2.50
C MET A 178 -12.66 16.47 1.23
N ALA A 179 -12.99 17.75 1.40
CA ALA A 179 -13.36 18.67 0.32
C ALA A 179 -12.20 18.86 -0.67
N PRO A 180 -12.49 19.18 -1.95
CA PRO A 180 -11.48 19.65 -2.91
C PRO A 180 -10.69 20.85 -2.36
N THR A 181 -9.37 20.84 -2.57
CA THR A 181 -8.46 21.96 -2.31
C THR A 181 -8.19 22.73 -3.61
N ALA A 182 -7.63 23.95 -3.50
CA ALA A 182 -7.26 24.75 -4.66
C ALA A 182 -6.21 24.04 -5.53
N ASP A 183 -5.20 23.44 -4.89
CA ASP A 183 -4.29 22.49 -5.53
C ASP A 183 -4.79 21.05 -5.26
N PRO A 184 -5.26 20.29 -6.27
CA PRO A 184 -5.69 18.91 -6.10
C PRO A 184 -4.63 17.98 -5.50
N GLU A 185 -3.35 18.33 -5.63
CA GLU A 185 -2.23 17.56 -5.10
C GLU A 185 -2.21 17.58 -3.58
N GLU A 186 -2.51 18.72 -2.94
CA GLU A 186 -2.59 18.83 -1.47
C GLU A 186 -3.60 17.84 -0.89
N ARG A 187 -4.81 17.80 -1.46
CA ARG A 187 -5.85 16.86 -1.06
C ARG A 187 -5.44 15.41 -1.32
N ARG A 188 -4.81 15.13 -2.46
CA ARG A 188 -4.32 13.78 -2.78
C ARG A 188 -3.35 13.29 -1.72
N MET A 189 -2.39 14.14 -1.34
CA MET A 189 -1.34 13.85 -0.37
C MET A 189 -1.88 13.72 1.05
N ALA A 190 -2.82 14.58 1.45
CA ALA A 190 -3.48 14.46 2.75
C ALA A 190 -4.24 13.12 2.89
N ARG A 191 -4.90 12.67 1.81
CA ARG A 191 -5.64 11.40 1.79
C ARG A 191 -4.75 10.18 1.67
N SER A 192 -3.54 10.31 1.11
CA SER A 192 -2.60 9.20 0.96
C SER A 192 -1.83 8.88 2.24
N LYS A 193 -1.76 9.80 3.22
CA LYS A 193 -1.06 9.61 4.50
C LYS A 193 -1.38 8.25 5.15
N PHE A 194 -0.33 7.46 5.40
CA PHE A 194 -0.43 6.16 6.06
C PHE A 194 -0.52 6.32 7.58
N THR A 195 -1.21 5.42 8.27
CA THR A 195 -1.44 5.54 9.72
C THR A 195 -0.38 4.75 10.51
N PRO A 196 0.06 5.26 11.68
CA PRO A 196 1.22 4.70 12.38
C PRO A 196 0.95 3.31 12.96
N GLY A 197 -0.20 3.06 13.59
CA GLY A 197 -0.51 1.73 14.13
C GLY A 197 -0.57 0.65 13.04
N HIS A 198 -1.10 1.00 11.85
CA HIS A 198 -1.09 0.09 10.70
C HIS A 198 0.35 -0.19 10.21
N ALA A 199 1.23 0.81 10.17
CA ALA A 199 2.62 0.63 9.80
C ALA A 199 3.38 -0.25 10.81
N GLU A 200 3.15 -0.06 12.11
CA GLU A 200 3.71 -0.88 13.18
C GLU A 200 3.27 -2.34 13.05
N ALA A 201 1.97 -2.58 12.83
CA ALA A 201 1.43 -3.93 12.63
C ALA A 201 2.02 -4.64 11.41
N ILE A 202 2.24 -3.91 10.31
CA ILE A 202 2.93 -4.42 9.12
C ILE A 202 4.37 -4.79 9.46
N ALA A 203 5.10 -3.89 10.12
CA ALA A 203 6.50 -4.09 10.45
C ALA A 203 6.69 -5.26 11.43
N GLU A 204 5.76 -5.44 12.35
CA GLU A 204 5.72 -6.58 13.25
C GLU A 204 5.37 -7.88 12.53
N GLN A 205 4.17 -7.99 11.98
CA GLN A 205 3.64 -9.27 11.54
C GLN A 205 4.35 -9.79 10.29
N TRP A 206 4.60 -8.95 9.30
CA TRP A 206 5.33 -9.37 8.10
C TRP A 206 6.82 -9.45 8.36
N GLY A 207 7.38 -8.56 9.19
CA GLY A 207 8.79 -8.61 9.51
C GLY A 207 9.19 -9.85 10.31
N ASP A 208 8.36 -10.25 11.26
CA ASP A 208 8.59 -11.44 12.06
C ASP A 208 8.42 -12.71 11.22
N TRP A 209 7.41 -12.75 10.35
CA TRP A 209 7.21 -13.86 9.41
C TRP A 209 8.41 -14.07 8.48
N VAL A 210 8.86 -13.01 7.80
CA VAL A 210 9.96 -13.12 6.83
C VAL A 210 11.26 -13.54 7.53
N ARG A 211 11.53 -13.00 8.72
CA ARG A 211 12.67 -13.39 9.53
C ARG A 211 12.63 -14.87 9.92
N MET A 212 11.48 -15.36 10.39
CA MET A 212 11.28 -16.78 10.71
C MET A 212 11.53 -17.68 9.48
N CYS A 213 10.98 -17.34 8.32
CA CYS A 213 11.23 -18.10 7.10
C CYS A 213 12.72 -18.16 6.74
N LYS A 214 13.43 -17.03 6.86
CA LYS A 214 14.88 -16.98 6.59
C LYS A 214 15.70 -17.81 7.57
N GLU A 215 15.34 -17.78 8.85
CA GLU A 215 16.00 -18.59 9.88
C GLU A 215 15.83 -20.08 9.62
N ALA A 216 14.62 -20.52 9.24
CA ALA A 216 14.35 -21.90 8.86
C ALA A 216 15.21 -22.36 7.66
N GLU A 217 15.31 -21.53 6.62
CA GLU A 217 16.13 -21.83 5.43
C GLU A 217 17.63 -21.93 5.73
N LEU A 218 18.12 -21.09 6.65
CA LEU A 218 19.52 -21.16 7.08
C LEU A 218 19.80 -22.45 7.86
N LEU A 219 18.85 -22.90 8.69
CA LEU A 219 18.97 -24.16 9.42
C LEU A 219 18.98 -25.36 8.46
N GLU A 220 18.07 -25.41 7.49
CA GLU A 220 18.03 -26.48 6.48
C GLU A 220 19.33 -26.57 5.68
N ARG A 221 19.89 -25.42 5.28
CA ARG A 221 21.18 -25.35 4.55
C ARG A 221 22.39 -25.78 5.37
N ASN A 222 22.32 -25.68 6.69
CA ASN A 222 23.42 -26.08 7.58
C ASN A 222 23.36 -27.57 7.97
N VAL A 223 22.22 -28.22 7.74
CA VAL A 223 22.00 -29.64 8.04
C VAL A 223 22.17 -30.53 6.79
N ALA A 224 22.09 -29.94 5.59
CA ALA A 224 22.35 -30.60 4.30
C ALA A 224 23.83 -30.53 3.89
#